data_AF-A0A2P4PWV4-F1
#
_entry.id   AF-A0A2P4PWV4-F1
#
_cell.length_a   1.000
_cell.length_b   1.000
_cell.length_c   1.000
_cell.angle_alpha   90.00
_cell.angle_beta   90.00
_cell.angle_gamma   90.00
#
_symmetry.space_group_name_H-M   'P 1'
#
loop_
_entity.id
_entity.type
_entity.pdbx_description
1 polymer ?
#
loop_
_entity_poly.entity_id
_entity_poly.type
_entity_poly.pdbx_seq_one_letter_code
_entity_poly.pdbx_strand_id
1 'polypeptide(L)' 'LLGDSLLFAEGDDHKIQRKMMNPAFAYSNIKEMVPIFIHVSSILKGLIENEINQGNSNINLTPYISKAALDIIG' A
#
# COMPACT_ATOMS: atom_id res chain seq x y z
N LEU A 1 -11.99 -13.23 -11.94
CA LEU A 1 -10.56 -12.88 -11.83
C LEU A 1 -10.01 -12.95 -10.39
N LEU A 2 -10.67 -13.60 -9.43
CA LEU A 2 -10.09 -13.80 -8.08
C LEU A 2 -10.36 -15.21 -7.50
N GLY A 3 -11.07 -16.10 -8.21
CA GLY A 3 -11.35 -17.47 -7.75
C GLY A 3 -11.96 -17.54 -6.34
N ASP A 4 -11.89 -18.73 -5.73
CA ASP A 4 -12.19 -18.94 -4.30
C ASP A 4 -11.02 -18.46 -3.42
N SER A 5 -10.62 -17.20 -3.61
CA SER A 5 -9.60 -16.54 -2.78
C SER A 5 -10.18 -16.06 -1.46
N LEU A 6 -9.31 -15.59 -0.56
CA LEU A 6 -9.69 -15.18 0.79
C LEU A 6 -10.83 -14.15 0.82
N LEU A 7 -10.94 -13.32 -0.22
CA LEU A 7 -12.00 -12.30 -0.30
C LEU A 7 -13.40 -12.90 -0.51
N PHE A 8 -13.49 -14.08 -1.14
CA PHE A 8 -14.76 -14.71 -1.53
C PHE A 8 -15.01 -16.07 -0.86
N ALA A 9 -13.98 -16.69 -0.28
CA ALA A 9 -14.13 -17.92 0.49
C ALA A 9 -15.03 -17.69 1.71
N GLU A 10 -15.81 -18.70 2.09
CA GLU A 10 -16.65 -18.69 3.29
C GLU A 10 -16.33 -19.88 4.21
N GLY A 11 -16.85 -19.85 5.45
CA GLY A 11 -16.75 -20.96 6.39
C GLY A 11 -15.32 -21.42 6.69
N ASP A 12 -15.12 -22.74 6.65
CA ASP A 12 -13.83 -23.36 6.99
C ASP A 12 -12.74 -23.03 5.96
N ASP A 13 -13.09 -22.88 4.68
CA ASP A 13 -12.14 -22.49 3.64
C ASP A 13 -11.60 -21.09 3.89
N HIS A 14 -12.46 -20.12 4.22
CA HIS A 14 -12.03 -18.78 4.62
C HIS A 14 -11.12 -18.83 5.86
N LYS A 15 -11.47 -19.65 6.87
CA LYS A 15 -10.69 -19.78 8.11
C LYS A 15 -9.29 -20.33 7.83
N ILE A 16 -9.17 -21.34 6.98
CA ILE A 16 -7.90 -21.95 6.60
C ILE A 16 -7.05 -20.94 5.81
N GLN A 17 -7.62 -20.31 4.78
CA GLN A 17 -6.92 -19.33 3.96
C GLN A 17 -6.44 -18.13 4.80
N ARG A 18 -7.28 -17.63 5.72
CA ARG A 18 -6.90 -16.54 6.62
C ARG A 18 -5.76 -16.93 7.54
N LYS A 19 -5.80 -18.15 8.10
CA LYS A 19 -4.74 -18.68 8.95
C LYS A 19 -3.41 -18.79 8.19
N MET A 20 -3.45 -19.19 6.92
CA MET A 20 -2.27 -19.28 6.07
C MET A 20 -1.69 -17.90 5.71
N MET A 21 -2.55 -16.88 5.54
CA MET A 21 -2.12 -15.54 5.11
C MET A 21 -1.62 -14.65 6.26
N ASN A 22 -2.19 -14.76 7.46
CA ASN A 22 -1.85 -13.92 8.61
C ASN A 22 -0.34 -13.77 8.93
N PRO A 23 0.53 -14.80 8.77
CA PRO A 23 1.96 -14.65 9.01
C PRO A 23 2.63 -13.54 8.19
N ALA A 24 2.17 -13.28 6.96
CA ALA A 24 2.68 -12.18 6.14
C ALA A 24 2.41 -10.79 6.75
N PHE A 25 1.39 -10.70 7.61
CA PHE A 25 0.99 -9.49 8.33
C PHE A 25 1.40 -9.53 9.81
N ALA A 26 2.34 -10.41 10.19
CA ALA A 26 2.95 -10.37 11.51
C ALA A 26 3.76 -9.08 11.69
N TYR A 27 3.89 -8.60 12.93
CA TYR A 27 4.61 -7.37 13.24
C TYR A 27 6.05 -7.35 12.68
N SER A 28 6.76 -8.47 12.74
CA SER A 28 8.11 -8.62 12.17
C SER A 28 8.13 -8.29 10.68
N ASN A 29 7.18 -8.85 9.94
CA ASN A 29 7.09 -8.72 8.49
C ASN A 29 6.65 -7.29 8.10
N ILE A 30 5.71 -6.71 8.85
CA ILE A 30 5.31 -5.30 8.66
C ILE A 30 6.51 -4.37 8.89
N LYS A 31 7.33 -4.65 9.91
CA LYS A 31 8.52 -3.84 10.20
C LYS A 31 9.55 -3.91 9.08
N GLU A 32 9.69 -5.05 8.42
CA GLU A 32 10.56 -5.21 7.25
C GLU A 32 10.10 -4.40 6.04
N MET A 33 8.82 -4.01 5.96
CA MET A 33 8.30 -3.15 4.90
C MET A 33 8.59 -1.65 5.12
N VAL A 34 8.94 -1.22 6.34
CA VAL A 34 9.18 0.20 6.69
C VAL A 34 10.14 0.92 5.72
N PRO A 35 11.26 0.33 5.26
CA PRO A 35 12.13 0.96 4.28
C PRO A 35 11.42 1.32 2.96
N ILE A 36 10.47 0.49 2.50
CA ILE A 36 9.68 0.74 1.29
C ILE A 36 8.75 1.94 1.51
N PHE A 37 8.05 2.00 2.65
CA PHE A 37 7.21 3.14 3.01
C PHE A 37 8.00 4.45 3.01
N ILE A 38 9.21 4.44 3.59
CA ILE A 38 10.09 5.62 3.62
C ILE A 38 10.51 6.02 2.21
N HIS A 39 10.92 5.06 1.38
CA HIS A 39 11.34 5.32 0.01
C HIS A 39 10.23 5.97 -0.83
N VAL A 40 9.04 5.36 -0.85
CA VAL A 40 7.89 5.87 -1.61
C VAL A 40 7.43 7.22 -1.05
N SER A 41 7.43 7.40 0.27
CA SER A 41 7.09 8.69 0.89
C SER A 41 8.09 9.80 0.51
N SER A 42 9.37 9.48 0.36
CA SER A 42 10.39 10.43 -0.09
C SER A 42 10.17 10.84 -1.55
N ILE A 43 9.77 9.91 -2.42
CA ILE A 43 9.42 10.22 -3.82
C ILE A 43 8.18 11.12 -3.86
N LEU A 44 7.13 10.73 -3.13
CA LEU A 44 5.90 11.51 -3.00
C LEU A 44 6.19 12.95 -2.55
N LYS A 45 7.01 13.11 -1.52
CA LYS A 45 7.46 14.41 -1.04
C LYS A 45 8.11 15.22 -2.17
N GLY A 46 9.07 14.65 -2.89
CA GLY A 46 9.77 15.34 -3.98
C GLY A 46 8.84 15.76 -5.12
N LEU A 47 7.80 14.97 -5.42
CA LEU A 47 6.78 15.33 -6.40
C LEU A 47 5.96 16.54 -5.93
N ILE A 48 5.53 16.56 -4.67
CA ILE A 48 4.79 17.69 -4.10
C ILE A 48 5.66 18.96 -4.05
N GLU A 49 6.93 18.84 -3.68
CA GLU A 49 7.88 19.95 -3.70
C GLU A 49 8.05 20.53 -5.10
N ASN A 50 8.09 19.69 -6.14
CA ASN A 50 8.16 20.14 -7.53
C ASN A 50 6.92 20.94 -7.94
N GLU A 51 5.72 20.48 -7.60
CA GLU A 51 4.47 21.21 -7.86
C GLU A 51 4.48 22.60 -7.20
N ILE A 52 4.91 22.68 -5.93
CA ILE A 52 5.03 23.94 -5.20
C ILE A 52 6.03 24.86 -5.89
N ASN A 53 7.20 24.35 -6.29
CA ASN A 53 8.24 25.13 -6.95
C ASN A 53 7.82 25.65 -8.34
N GLN A 54 6.87 24.98 -8.99
CA GLN A 54 6.25 25.44 -10.23
C GLN A 54 5.19 26.53 -10.02
N GLY A 55 4.91 26.90 -8.76
CA GLY A 55 3.94 27.93 -8.39
C GLY A 55 2.52 27.41 -8.20
N ASN A 56 2.31 26.09 -8.16
CA ASN A 56 0.98 25.52 -7.93
C ASN A 56 0.59 25.69 -6.46
N SER A 57 -0.48 26.45 -6.20
CA SER A 57 -0.99 26.73 -4.85
C SER A 57 -2.13 25.79 -4.42
N ASN A 58 -2.70 25.04 -5.36
CA ASN A 58 -3.74 24.04 -5.10
C ASN A 58 -3.36 22.72 -5.78
N ILE A 59 -2.95 21.74 -4.97
CA ILE A 59 -2.44 20.45 -5.43
C ILE A 59 -3.44 19.37 -5.04
N ASN A 60 -3.98 18.65 -6.02
CA ASN A 60 -4.82 17.48 -5.77
C ASN A 60 -3.96 16.27 -5.39
N LEU A 61 -3.97 15.89 -4.11
CA LEU A 61 -3.14 14.79 -3.59
C LEU A 61 -3.70 13.39 -3.88
N THR A 62 -4.99 13.25 -4.21
CA THR A 62 -5.63 11.95 -4.46
C THR A 62 -4.86 11.05 -5.44
N PRO A 63 -4.45 11.52 -6.65
CA PRO A 63 -3.67 10.69 -7.57
C PRO A 63 -2.31 10.28 -7.01
N TYR A 64 -1.65 11.18 -6.28
CA TYR A 64 -0.34 10.92 -5.67
C TYR A 64 -0.41 9.86 -4.58
N ILE A 65 -1.40 9.95 -3.69
CA ILE A 65 -1.61 8.99 -2.60
C ILE A 65 -2.05 7.64 -3.15
N SER A 66 -2.93 7.62 -4.15
CA SER A 66 -3.37 6.38 -4.80
C SER A 66 -2.20 5.63 -5.43
N LYS A 67 -1.31 6.37 -6.10
CA LYS A 67 -0.09 5.80 -6.69
C LYS A 67 0.91 5.35 -5.63
N ALA A 68 1.16 6.17 -4.61
CA ALA A 68 2.05 5.80 -3.50
C ALA A 68 1.57 4.53 -2.78
N ALA A 69 0.27 4.40 -2.54
CA ALA A 69 -0.30 3.19 -1.95
C ALA A 69 -0.10 1.97 -2.86
N LEU A 70 -0.28 2.12 -4.17
CA LEU A 70 -0.02 1.05 -5.15
C LEU A 70 1.47 0.65 -5.18
N ASP A 71 2.38 1.62 -5.20
CA ASP A 71 3.83 1.39 -5.20
C ASP A 71 4.33 0.76 -3.87
N ILE A 72 3.57 0.88 -2.78
CA ILE A 72 3.87 0.23 -1.49
C ILE A 72 3.40 -1.23 -1.48
N ILE A 73 2.25 -1.54 -2.08
CA ILE A 73 1.65 -2.88 -2.05
C ILE A 73 2.06 -3.76 -3.24
N GLY A 74 2.43 -3.15 -4.37
CA GLY A 74 2.77 -3.79 -5.64
C GLY A 74 4.27 -4.07 -5.77
#